data_AF-A0A9X1NYK1-F1
#
_entry.id   AF-A0A9X1NYK1-F1
#
_cell.length_a   1.000
_cell.length_b   1.000
_cell.length_c   1.000
_cell.angle_alpha   90.00
_cell.angle_beta   90.00
_cell.angle_gamma   90.00
#
_symmetry.space_group_name_H-M   'P 1'
#
loop_
_entity.id
_entity.type
_entity.pdbx_description
1 polymer ?
#
loop_
_entity_poly.entity_id
_entity_poly.type
_entity_poly.pdbx_seq_one_letter_code
_entity_poly.pdbx_strand_id
1 'polypeptide(L)'
;MSKFPGIEPAATEDDKLSRCRRFKTGDKATHSNNIRLAQHWVVMLIVELQSSAGVTPARLVCPWQDTNHIKIDRWCRWEVCSAMMFLPDPQGALRLSQDINERLADSLDAMAKAVSKAGVLSHKALTVGRSIRARRRIAPDYFARYFELLKAVEADDIPRSIRLLEDISEAVEHDPEQAPTANRRHAGVGSPEVFSWADLDPTRRQRYAGFFEAGDADTLSLLAPPVEDVERMRGEIDTALQRLDRHLPAFGAEIRVLLSEIVMCRGEERESSFAGASTFYIWGAVFMNPAAYPDSLAVLQGLVIESTHALLYGLSEGGSFLRDQAPKVARLVGGQEPDPVDETFHAAVVSARLHYVLQQLTDRRALDGAEALRARQLSAHSLNRFVECNAALGDESRFADVGCAMLQETRQQLQVSSSRAA
;
A
#
# COMPACT_ATOMS: atom_id res chain seq x y z
N MET A 1 -29.16 -58.73 -35.31
CA MET A 1 -29.60 -57.32 -35.52
C MET A 1 -28.34 -56.46 -35.44
N SER A 2 -27.50 -56.51 -36.48
CA SER A 2 -27.38 -55.57 -37.62
C SER A 2 -26.93 -54.18 -37.17
N LYS A 3 -25.81 -53.59 -37.61
CA LYS A 3 -24.76 -53.99 -38.57
C LYS A 3 -23.52 -53.11 -38.31
N PHE A 4 -22.38 -53.62 -38.76
CA PHE A 4 -21.00 -53.14 -38.65
C PHE A 4 -20.68 -51.84 -39.46
N PRO A 5 -19.47 -51.27 -39.28
CA PRO A 5 -19.05 -49.91 -39.64
C PRO A 5 -18.32 -49.80 -41.00
N GLY A 6 -17.85 -48.60 -41.33
CA GLY A 6 -16.56 -48.44 -42.02
C GLY A 6 -16.41 -47.24 -42.96
N ILE A 7 -15.13 -46.85 -43.09
CA ILE A 7 -14.43 -46.35 -44.29
C ILE A 7 -14.27 -44.81 -44.41
N GLU A 8 -13.06 -44.35 -44.06
CA GLU A 8 -12.32 -43.26 -44.73
C GLU A 8 -11.85 -43.74 -46.13
N PRO A 9 -11.68 -42.87 -47.15
CA PRO A 9 -10.40 -42.15 -47.33
C PRO A 9 -10.46 -40.78 -48.06
N ALA A 10 -9.25 -40.22 -48.19
CA ALA A 10 -8.83 -38.88 -48.60
C ALA A 10 -8.94 -38.48 -50.09
N ALA A 11 -8.46 -37.25 -50.36
CA ALA A 11 -8.14 -36.55 -51.62
C ALA A 11 -9.25 -35.59 -52.11
N THR A 12 -9.00 -34.39 -52.65
CA THR A 12 -7.91 -33.87 -53.49
C THR A 12 -7.79 -32.32 -53.40
N GLU A 13 -6.64 -31.84 -53.91
CA GLU A 13 -6.16 -30.47 -54.17
C GLU A 13 -7.04 -29.53 -55.02
N ASP A 14 -6.55 -28.29 -55.15
CA ASP A 14 -6.79 -27.22 -56.14
C ASP A 14 -7.80 -26.12 -55.75
N ASP A 15 -7.52 -24.82 -55.83
CA ASP A 15 -6.39 -24.06 -56.39
C ASP A 15 -6.55 -22.58 -55.95
N LYS A 16 -5.47 -21.80 -56.13
CA LYS A 16 -5.39 -20.34 -56.34
C LYS A 16 -4.86 -19.44 -55.21
N LEU A 17 -3.53 -19.33 -55.25
CA LEU A 17 -2.78 -18.11 -55.61
C LEU A 17 -2.82 -16.93 -54.60
N SER A 18 -1.74 -16.76 -53.84
CA SER A 18 -0.61 -15.83 -54.14
C SER A 18 -0.87 -14.41 -53.59
N ARG A 19 0.06 -13.58 -53.11
CA ARG A 19 1.53 -13.42 -53.11
C ARG A 19 1.73 -12.16 -52.23
N CYS A 20 2.70 -11.99 -51.33
CA CYS A 20 4.11 -11.64 -51.55
C CYS A 20 4.70 -11.36 -50.15
N ARG A 21 5.66 -12.14 -49.67
CA ARG A 21 7.13 -12.04 -49.82
C ARG A 21 7.83 -11.22 -48.72
N ARG A 22 8.60 -12.00 -47.94
CA ARG A 22 9.85 -11.60 -47.26
C ARG A 22 10.83 -10.92 -48.22
N PHE A 23 11.58 -9.97 -47.69
CA PHE A 23 12.98 -9.73 -48.07
C PHE A 23 13.85 -9.78 -46.80
N LYS A 24 14.84 -10.67 -46.84
CA LYS A 24 16.16 -10.59 -46.15
C LYS A 24 16.92 -9.37 -46.76
N THR A 25 17.90 -8.69 -46.19
CA THR A 25 19.06 -8.99 -45.33
C THR A 25 19.76 -7.64 -45.13
N GLY A 26 20.49 -7.44 -44.02
CA GLY A 26 21.43 -6.33 -43.89
C GLY A 26 22.13 -6.29 -42.54
N ASP A 27 23.37 -6.77 -42.50
CA ASP A 27 24.31 -6.70 -41.38
C ASP A 27 24.57 -5.27 -40.88
N LYS A 28 24.76 -5.12 -39.55
CA LYS A 28 25.99 -4.57 -38.96
C LYS A 28 26.01 -4.76 -37.44
N ALA A 29 27.22 -5.03 -36.95
CA ALA A 29 27.53 -5.56 -35.64
C ALA A 29 27.77 -4.50 -34.55
N THR A 30 27.80 -5.02 -33.32
CA THR A 30 28.49 -4.56 -32.09
C THR A 30 27.80 -3.57 -31.15
N HIS A 31 27.94 -3.89 -29.85
CA HIS A 31 27.42 -3.26 -28.62
C HIS A 31 25.94 -3.62 -28.36
N SER A 32 25.56 -4.30 -27.28
CA SER A 32 25.94 -4.06 -25.88
C SER A 32 25.75 -5.33 -25.03
N ASN A 33 26.78 -5.70 -24.27
CA ASN A 33 26.62 -6.46 -23.02
C ASN A 33 26.21 -5.49 -21.91
N ASN A 34 25.55 -6.03 -20.88
CA ASN A 34 25.07 -5.39 -19.64
C ASN A 34 23.80 -4.55 -19.78
N ILE A 35 22.71 -5.09 -19.25
CA ILE A 35 21.91 -4.56 -18.12
C ILE A 35 20.96 -5.71 -17.72
N ARG A 36 21.37 -6.44 -16.69
CA ARG A 36 20.48 -7.17 -15.79
C ARG A 36 20.66 -6.49 -14.44
N LEU A 37 19.54 -6.21 -13.76
CA LEU A 37 19.37 -5.64 -12.41
C LEU A 37 18.63 -4.30 -12.43
N ALA A 38 17.31 -4.39 -12.37
CA ALA A 38 16.42 -3.49 -11.62
C ALA A 38 15.00 -3.83 -12.06
N GLN A 39 14.32 -4.69 -11.29
CA GLN A 39 12.89 -5.05 -11.32
C GLN A 39 12.78 -6.44 -10.70
N HIS A 40 12.39 -6.52 -9.41
CA HIS A 40 11.91 -7.72 -8.67
C HIS A 40 11.90 -7.43 -7.15
N TRP A 41 11.10 -6.50 -6.64
CA TRP A 41 11.08 -6.24 -5.18
C TRP A 41 9.68 -5.92 -4.63
N VAL A 42 8.70 -6.76 -4.97
CA VAL A 42 7.57 -7.13 -4.07
C VAL A 42 7.34 -8.66 -4.08
N VAL A 43 7.92 -9.40 -5.03
CA VAL A 43 8.11 -10.85 -4.95
C VAL A 43 9.58 -11.22 -5.14
N MET A 44 10.23 -11.55 -4.02
CA MET A 44 11.34 -12.50 -3.95
C MET A 44 11.44 -13.05 -2.53
N LEU A 45 10.73 -14.15 -2.29
CA LEU A 45 11.21 -15.23 -1.44
C LEU A 45 11.95 -16.21 -2.39
N ILE A 46 13.27 -16.37 -2.16
CA ILE A 46 14.21 -17.38 -2.70
C ILE A 46 14.96 -17.07 -4.04
N VAL A 47 16.31 -17.02 -3.91
CA VAL A 47 17.47 -17.07 -4.86
C VAL A 47 18.11 -15.76 -5.36
N GLU A 48 19.44 -15.72 -5.25
CA GLU A 48 20.38 -14.59 -5.33
C GLU A 48 21.34 -14.66 -6.57
N LEU A 49 21.88 -13.48 -6.98
CA LEU A 49 23.25 -13.16 -7.48
C LEU A 49 23.48 -12.46 -8.86
N GLN A 50 24.06 -11.23 -8.75
CA GLN A 50 25.22 -10.61 -9.46
C GLN A 50 25.11 -9.48 -10.55
N SER A 51 25.58 -8.27 -10.13
CA SER A 51 26.44 -7.18 -10.73
C SER A 51 26.16 -6.56 -12.12
N SER A 52 26.51 -5.31 -12.52
CA SER A 52 26.97 -4.02 -11.94
C SER A 52 27.13 -2.94 -13.07
N ALA A 53 27.18 -1.64 -12.68
CA ALA A 53 27.60 -0.41 -13.40
C ALA A 53 26.65 0.17 -14.50
N GLY A 54 26.36 1.47 -14.66
CA GLY A 54 26.83 2.76 -14.12
C GLY A 54 26.91 3.78 -15.29
N VAL A 55 26.34 5.01 -15.15
CA VAL A 55 26.73 6.31 -15.78
C VAL A 55 25.58 7.35 -15.76
N THR A 56 25.93 8.61 -15.46
CA THR A 56 25.16 9.87 -15.25
C THR A 56 24.63 10.59 -16.50
N PRO A 57 23.56 11.42 -16.41
CA PRO A 57 23.22 12.41 -17.45
C PRO A 57 23.33 13.89 -17.02
N ALA A 58 23.52 14.75 -18.03
CA ALA A 58 23.72 16.19 -17.95
C ALA A 58 22.41 17.00 -17.89
N ARG A 59 22.46 18.17 -17.24
CA ARG A 59 21.38 19.13 -17.04
C ARG A 59 21.11 20.00 -18.29
N LEU A 60 19.83 20.17 -18.62
CA LEU A 60 19.31 21.27 -19.43
C LEU A 60 18.39 22.13 -18.56
N VAL A 61 18.71 23.42 -18.45
CA VAL A 61 17.97 24.45 -17.73
C VAL A 61 17.03 25.13 -18.74
N CYS A 62 15.76 25.31 -18.40
CA CYS A 62 14.86 26.20 -19.13
C CYS A 62 14.16 27.18 -18.16
N PRO A 63 14.04 28.48 -18.51
CA PRO A 63 13.70 29.54 -17.56
C PRO A 63 12.25 30.00 -17.72
N TRP A 64 11.39 29.65 -16.76
CA TRP A 64 10.11 30.32 -16.52
C TRP A 64 9.92 30.44 -15.02
N GLN A 65 10.44 31.52 -14.44
CA GLN A 65 10.17 31.95 -13.07
C GLN A 65 9.14 33.06 -13.15
N ASP A 66 7.93 32.80 -12.65
CA ASP A 66 7.03 33.73 -11.93
C ASP A 66 5.58 33.21 -11.99
N THR A 67 5.28 32.20 -11.17
CA THR A 67 3.90 31.89 -10.77
C THR A 67 3.83 31.79 -9.26
N ASN A 68 2.77 32.39 -8.70
CA ASN A 68 2.47 32.49 -7.27
C ASN A 68 2.56 31.12 -6.58
N HIS A 69 3.69 30.83 -5.95
CA HIS A 69 3.81 29.69 -5.05
C HIS A 69 2.80 29.88 -3.91
N ILE A 70 1.77 29.04 -3.88
CA ILE A 70 0.97 28.80 -2.68
C ILE A 70 1.95 28.30 -1.63
N LYS A 71 2.38 29.20 -0.73
CA LYS A 71 3.13 28.83 0.46
C LYS A 71 2.21 28.02 1.36
N ILE A 72 2.27 26.71 1.25
CA ILE A 72 1.81 25.79 2.28
C ILE A 72 2.88 25.86 3.38
N ASP A 73 2.79 26.90 4.22
CA ASP A 73 3.79 27.17 5.26
C ASP A 73 3.83 26.02 6.29
N ARG A 74 5.07 25.59 6.58
CA ARG A 74 5.55 24.82 7.75
C ARG A 74 4.52 24.01 8.53
N TRP A 75 4.51 22.73 8.21
CA TRP A 75 3.95 21.60 8.94
C TRP A 75 4.56 21.57 10.36
N CYS A 76 3.72 21.59 11.38
CA CYS A 76 4.12 21.68 12.79
C CYS A 76 5.09 20.57 13.19
N ARG A 77 6.14 20.94 13.94
CA ARG A 77 7.05 20.00 14.61
C ARG A 77 6.24 19.11 15.55
N TRP A 78 6.31 17.81 15.32
CA TRP A 78 6.03 16.82 16.35
C TRP A 78 6.96 17.09 17.54
N GLU A 79 6.44 17.65 18.63
CA GLU A 79 7.02 17.32 19.92
C GLU A 79 6.70 15.84 20.11
N VAL A 80 7.70 14.98 19.91
CA VAL A 80 7.63 13.53 20.05
C VAL A 80 7.18 13.22 21.48
N CYS A 81 5.88 13.26 21.71
CA CYS A 81 5.27 12.86 22.97
C CYS A 81 5.30 11.35 23.05
N SER A 82 6.50 10.80 23.31
CA SER A 82 6.79 9.49 23.89
C SER A 82 5.75 8.38 23.62
N ALA A 83 5.29 8.24 22.38
CA ALA A 83 4.42 7.17 21.96
C ALA A 83 5.32 6.01 21.55
N MET A 84 5.04 4.81 22.08
CA MET A 84 5.71 3.59 21.63
C MET A 84 5.30 3.35 20.17
N MET A 85 6.24 3.39 19.23
CA MET A 85 5.99 3.27 17.81
C MET A 85 6.17 1.82 17.32
N PHE A 86 6.99 1.02 18.01
CA PHE A 86 7.19 -0.38 17.64
C PHE A 86 6.16 -1.30 18.27
N LEU A 87 5.90 -1.15 19.58
CA LEU A 87 4.90 -1.98 20.25
C LEU A 87 3.48 -1.57 19.83
N PRO A 88 2.51 -2.50 19.84
CA PRO A 88 1.15 -2.19 19.44
C PRO A 88 0.53 -1.14 20.36
N ASP A 89 0.14 0.01 19.80
CA ASP A 89 -0.51 1.12 20.51
C ASP A 89 -1.78 1.55 19.75
N PRO A 90 -2.95 0.96 20.07
CA PRO A 90 -4.22 1.36 19.47
C PRO A 90 -4.55 2.84 19.63
N GLN A 91 -4.11 3.46 20.73
CA GLN A 91 -4.37 4.88 20.97
C GLN A 91 -3.43 5.75 20.14
N GLY A 92 -2.17 5.33 19.99
CA GLY A 92 -1.19 5.92 19.08
C GLY A 92 -1.66 5.87 17.64
N ALA A 93 -2.09 4.69 17.17
CA ALA A 93 -2.69 4.55 15.85
C ALA A 93 -3.94 5.42 15.68
N LEU A 94 -4.76 5.60 16.73
CA LEU A 94 -5.97 6.42 16.63
C LEU A 94 -5.62 7.89 16.49
N ARG A 95 -4.67 8.38 17.28
CA ARG A 95 -4.13 9.74 17.14
C ARG A 95 -3.54 9.95 15.76
N LEU A 96 -2.74 9.00 15.28
CA LEU A 96 -2.14 9.05 13.96
C LEU A 96 -3.20 9.14 12.85
N SER A 97 -4.21 8.28 12.87
CA SER A 97 -5.32 8.32 11.91
C SER A 97 -6.10 9.64 12.01
N GLN A 98 -6.33 10.17 13.22
CA GLN A 98 -6.97 11.47 13.41
C GLN A 98 -6.16 12.63 12.83
N ASP A 99 -4.84 12.62 13.04
CA ASP A 99 -3.94 13.65 12.52
C ASP A 99 -3.90 13.64 10.99
N ILE A 100 -3.87 12.45 10.37
CA ILE A 100 -3.94 12.30 8.91
C ILE A 100 -5.27 12.81 8.37
N ASN A 101 -6.38 12.50 9.05
CA ASN A 101 -7.72 12.96 8.68
C ASN A 101 -7.86 14.48 8.80
N GLU A 102 -7.31 15.09 9.85
CA GLU A 102 -7.30 16.54 10.05
C GLU A 102 -6.53 17.24 8.92
N ARG A 103 -5.38 16.69 8.52
CA ARG A 103 -4.56 17.22 7.43
C ARG A 103 -5.24 17.09 6.07
N LEU A 104 -5.93 15.98 5.83
CA LEU A 104 -6.78 15.83 4.65
C LEU A 104 -7.83 16.95 4.62
N ALA A 105 -8.49 17.21 5.75
CA ALA A 105 -9.49 18.28 5.85
C ALA A 105 -8.90 19.68 5.61
N ASP A 106 -7.76 20.00 6.24
CA ASP A 106 -7.04 21.27 6.04
C ASP A 106 -6.66 21.47 4.57
N SER A 107 -6.13 20.42 3.92
CA SER A 107 -5.74 20.47 2.52
C SER A 107 -6.94 20.67 1.59
N LEU A 108 -8.05 19.97 1.85
CA LEU A 108 -9.29 20.13 1.10
C LEU A 108 -9.88 21.54 1.26
N ASP A 109 -9.86 22.13 2.47
CA ASP A 109 -10.31 23.51 2.70
C ASP A 109 -9.44 24.52 1.91
N ALA A 110 -8.11 24.29 1.89
CA ALA A 110 -7.18 25.11 1.13
C ALA A 110 -7.42 25.00 -0.39
N MET A 111 -7.61 23.79 -0.91
CA MET A 111 -7.91 23.54 -2.33
C MET A 111 -9.26 24.12 -2.73
N ALA A 112 -10.32 23.91 -1.94
CA ALA A 112 -11.64 24.46 -2.22
C ALA A 112 -11.59 25.99 -2.30
N LYS A 113 -10.88 26.65 -1.37
CA LYS A 113 -10.67 28.11 -1.40
C LYS A 113 -9.86 28.58 -2.61
N ALA A 114 -8.90 27.79 -3.08
CA ALA A 114 -8.11 28.12 -4.26
C ALA A 114 -8.95 27.98 -5.54
N VAL A 115 -9.63 26.85 -5.70
CA VAL A 115 -10.49 26.52 -6.85
C VAL A 115 -11.70 27.45 -6.94
N SER A 116 -12.28 27.87 -5.81
CA SER A 116 -13.43 28.80 -5.79
C SER A 116 -13.13 30.20 -6.34
N LYS A 117 -11.85 30.56 -6.47
CA LYS A 117 -11.46 31.82 -7.12
C LYS A 117 -11.51 31.73 -8.64
N ALA A 118 -11.39 30.51 -9.18
CA ALA A 118 -11.34 30.22 -10.61
C ALA A 118 -12.65 29.64 -11.15
N GLY A 119 -13.57 29.18 -10.29
CA GLY A 119 -14.89 28.71 -10.68
C GLY A 119 -15.89 28.65 -9.52
N VAL A 120 -17.10 28.19 -9.82
CA VAL A 120 -18.20 28.12 -8.84
C VAL A 120 -18.22 26.73 -8.21
N LEU A 121 -18.15 26.68 -6.89
CA LEU A 121 -18.33 25.49 -6.07
C LEU A 121 -19.65 25.57 -5.30
N SER A 122 -20.26 24.42 -5.04
CA SER A 122 -21.38 24.29 -4.12
C SER A 122 -20.95 24.64 -2.69
N HIS A 123 -21.91 25.01 -1.85
CA HIS A 123 -21.65 25.21 -0.42
C HIS A 123 -21.07 23.96 0.24
N LYS A 124 -21.46 22.77 -0.25
CA LYS A 124 -21.01 21.47 0.27
C LYS A 124 -19.53 21.26 -0.04
N ALA A 125 -19.13 21.49 -1.29
CA ALA A 125 -17.72 21.47 -1.70
C ALA A 125 -16.87 22.50 -0.94
N LEU A 126 -17.39 23.71 -0.69
CA LEU A 126 -16.71 24.74 0.10
C LEU A 126 -16.56 24.40 1.58
N THR A 127 -17.33 23.46 2.10
CA THR A 127 -17.33 23.04 3.51
C THR A 127 -16.88 21.60 3.72
N VAL A 128 -16.31 20.98 2.68
CA VAL A 128 -15.96 19.56 2.69
C VAL A 128 -14.98 19.21 3.81
N GLY A 129 -13.99 20.06 4.11
CA GLY A 129 -13.06 19.81 5.21
C GLY A 129 -13.76 19.80 6.58
N ARG A 130 -14.79 20.62 6.79
CA ARG A 130 -15.62 20.55 8.01
C ARG A 130 -16.36 19.21 8.09
N SER A 131 -16.93 18.77 6.99
CA SER A 131 -17.65 17.49 6.93
C SER A 131 -16.72 16.29 7.16
N ILE A 132 -15.47 16.37 6.69
CA ILE A 132 -14.43 15.39 6.99
C ILE A 132 -14.10 15.35 8.49
N ARG A 133 -13.87 16.51 9.13
CA ARG A 133 -13.57 16.57 10.58
C ARG A 133 -14.72 16.07 11.46
N ALA A 134 -15.96 16.19 10.98
CA ALA A 134 -17.13 15.67 11.70
C ALA A 134 -17.21 14.14 11.70
N ARG A 135 -16.40 13.45 10.88
CA ARG A 135 -16.42 12.00 10.76
C ARG A 135 -15.49 11.34 11.76
N ARG A 136 -15.96 10.21 12.31
CA ARG A 136 -15.15 9.34 13.17
C ARG A 136 -14.19 8.49 12.35
N ARG A 137 -14.61 8.06 11.15
CA ARG A 137 -13.85 7.24 10.21
C ARG A 137 -13.99 7.84 8.82
N ILE A 138 -12.92 7.79 8.06
CA ILE A 138 -12.88 8.24 6.66
C ILE A 138 -12.71 7.01 5.79
N ALA A 139 -13.53 6.88 4.75
CA ALA A 139 -13.38 5.84 3.75
C ALA A 139 -12.08 6.07 2.94
N PRO A 140 -11.30 5.02 2.63
CA PRO A 140 -10.07 5.15 1.84
C PRO A 140 -10.28 5.78 0.45
N ASP A 141 -11.49 5.67 -0.11
CA ASP A 141 -11.86 6.32 -1.38
C ASP A 141 -11.74 7.85 -1.33
N TYR A 142 -11.84 8.46 -0.14
CA TYR A 142 -11.70 9.92 -0.01
C TYR A 142 -10.24 10.34 -0.22
N PHE A 143 -9.29 9.56 0.28
CA PHE A 143 -7.86 9.79 0.03
C PHE A 143 -7.54 9.62 -1.45
N ALA A 144 -8.07 8.55 -2.07
CA ALA A 144 -7.88 8.31 -3.49
C ALA A 144 -8.40 9.48 -4.34
N ARG A 145 -9.61 9.99 -4.06
CA ARG A 145 -10.17 11.18 -4.73
C ARG A 145 -9.37 12.44 -4.45
N TYR A 146 -8.89 12.62 -3.23
CA TYR A 146 -8.04 13.75 -2.85
C TYR A 146 -6.75 13.79 -3.68
N PHE A 147 -6.09 12.65 -3.89
CA PHE A 147 -4.89 12.61 -4.71
C PHE A 147 -5.18 12.79 -6.21
N GLU A 148 -6.34 12.37 -6.71
CA GLU A 148 -6.80 12.75 -8.06
C GLU A 148 -7.03 14.27 -8.17
N LEU A 149 -7.62 14.89 -7.15
CA LEU A 149 -7.84 16.32 -7.07
C LEU A 149 -6.52 17.07 -7.06
N LEU A 150 -5.57 16.62 -6.25
CA LEU A 150 -4.24 17.21 -6.17
C LEU A 150 -3.53 17.17 -7.54
N LYS A 151 -3.58 16.03 -8.26
CA LYS A 151 -3.08 15.93 -9.64
C LYS A 151 -3.77 16.91 -10.60
N ALA A 152 -5.09 17.09 -10.48
CA ALA A 152 -5.84 18.03 -11.31
C ALA A 152 -5.46 19.50 -11.01
N VAL A 153 -5.26 19.85 -9.73
CA VAL A 153 -4.81 21.17 -9.30
C VAL A 153 -3.39 21.45 -9.77
N GLU A 154 -2.46 20.49 -9.65
CA GLU A 154 -1.09 20.63 -10.15
C GLU A 154 -1.01 20.82 -11.67
N ALA A 155 -1.98 20.25 -12.41
CA ALA A 155 -2.09 20.40 -13.86
C ALA A 155 -2.88 21.65 -14.30
N ASP A 156 -3.27 22.53 -13.38
CA ASP A 156 -4.16 23.68 -13.61
C ASP A 156 -5.50 23.31 -14.30
N ASP A 157 -5.98 22.06 -14.15
CA ASP A 157 -7.27 21.59 -14.69
C ASP A 157 -8.41 21.97 -13.75
N ILE A 158 -8.81 23.26 -13.82
CA ILE A 158 -9.88 23.83 -12.98
C ILE A 158 -11.21 23.09 -13.13
N PRO A 159 -11.72 22.78 -14.36
CA PRO A 159 -12.98 22.06 -14.50
C PRO A 159 -12.96 20.67 -13.83
N ARG A 160 -11.85 19.94 -13.93
CA ARG A 160 -11.71 18.63 -13.25
C ARG A 160 -11.61 18.80 -11.74
N SER A 161 -10.87 19.80 -11.28
CA SER A 161 -10.72 20.09 -9.84
C SER A 161 -12.06 20.42 -9.18
N ILE A 162 -12.93 21.19 -9.85
CA ILE A 162 -14.30 21.46 -9.40
C ILE A 162 -15.09 20.16 -9.27
N ARG A 163 -15.11 19.33 -10.33
CA ARG A 163 -15.85 18.05 -10.31
C ARG A 163 -15.39 17.15 -9.16
N LEU A 164 -14.08 17.00 -8.97
CA LEU A 164 -13.55 16.15 -7.90
C LEU A 164 -13.89 16.66 -6.49
N LEU A 165 -13.90 17.98 -6.27
CA LEU A 165 -14.36 18.55 -5.00
C LEU A 165 -15.85 18.30 -4.74
N GLU A 166 -16.69 18.46 -5.77
CA GLU A 166 -18.12 18.13 -5.68
C GLU A 166 -18.30 16.64 -5.40
N ASP A 167 -17.60 15.78 -6.13
CA ASP A 167 -17.63 14.32 -5.99
C ASP A 167 -17.22 13.87 -4.57
N ILE A 168 -16.19 14.50 -3.97
CA ILE A 168 -15.81 14.22 -2.57
C ILE A 168 -16.93 14.68 -1.64
N SER A 169 -17.47 15.88 -1.84
CA SER A 169 -18.53 16.41 -0.98
C SER A 169 -19.81 15.57 -1.02
N GLU A 170 -20.18 15.06 -2.21
CA GLU A 170 -21.33 14.17 -2.40
C GLU A 170 -21.09 12.81 -1.73
N ALA A 171 -19.90 12.23 -1.88
CA ALA A 171 -19.53 10.98 -1.22
C ALA A 171 -19.56 11.12 0.32
N VAL A 172 -19.11 12.27 0.83
CA VAL A 172 -19.15 12.62 2.26
C VAL A 172 -20.58 12.75 2.79
N GLU A 173 -21.55 13.11 1.97
CA GLU A 173 -22.95 13.20 2.40
C GLU A 173 -23.70 11.87 2.36
N HIS A 174 -23.42 11.04 1.35
CA HIS A 174 -24.13 9.79 1.13
C HIS A 174 -23.58 8.63 1.95
N ASP A 175 -22.36 8.74 2.47
CA ASP A 175 -21.80 7.69 3.30
C ASP A 175 -22.53 7.63 4.67
N PRO A 176 -23.24 6.51 4.96
CA PRO A 176 -24.21 6.38 6.04
C PRO A 176 -23.61 6.32 7.45
N GLU A 177 -22.28 6.32 7.63
CA GLU A 177 -21.64 6.31 8.95
C GLU A 177 -21.83 7.62 9.76
N GLN A 178 -22.65 8.56 9.29
CA GLN A 178 -22.87 9.87 9.88
C GLN A 178 -23.60 9.90 11.24
N ALA A 179 -24.22 8.83 11.75
CA ALA A 179 -25.00 8.95 12.98
C ALA A 179 -24.09 9.02 14.23
N PRO A 180 -23.92 10.19 14.88
CA PRO A 180 -23.22 10.27 16.15
C PRO A 180 -24.17 9.70 17.19
N THR A 181 -24.10 8.40 17.44
CA THR A 181 -24.77 7.83 18.61
C THR A 181 -24.00 8.33 19.83
N ALA A 182 -24.50 9.43 20.42
CA ALA A 182 -23.91 10.19 21.51
C ALA A 182 -23.53 9.38 22.77
N ASN A 183 -23.84 8.08 22.81
CA ASN A 183 -23.58 7.18 23.92
C ASN A 183 -22.52 6.10 23.68
N ARG A 184 -21.78 6.10 22.57
CA ARG A 184 -20.70 5.12 22.32
C ARG A 184 -19.31 5.72 22.59
N ARG A 185 -19.05 6.15 23.84
CA ARG A 185 -17.72 6.67 24.23
C ARG A 185 -16.59 5.63 24.20
N HIS A 186 -16.87 4.34 24.07
CA HIS A 186 -15.86 3.27 23.99
C HIS A 186 -16.27 2.08 23.11
N ALA A 187 -17.28 2.21 22.24
CA ALA A 187 -17.60 1.12 21.31
C ALA A 187 -16.51 1.08 20.24
N GLY A 188 -15.80 -0.06 20.18
CA GLY A 188 -14.57 -0.28 19.43
C GLY A 188 -14.59 0.28 18.01
N VAL A 189 -13.40 0.58 17.49
CA VAL A 189 -13.25 0.78 16.05
C VAL A 189 -13.75 -0.50 15.38
N GLY A 190 -14.71 -0.35 14.45
CA GLY A 190 -15.36 -1.48 13.80
C GLY A 190 -14.35 -2.39 13.12
N SER A 191 -14.76 -3.61 12.77
CA SER A 191 -13.93 -4.43 11.89
C SER A 191 -13.63 -3.70 10.57
N PRO A 192 -12.46 -3.93 9.97
CA PRO A 192 -12.25 -3.56 8.58
C PRO A 192 -13.36 -4.20 7.73
N GLU A 193 -13.89 -3.44 6.79
CA GLU A 193 -14.82 -3.98 5.81
C GLU A 193 -14.04 -4.83 4.80
N VAL A 194 -14.58 -5.99 4.43
CA VAL A 194 -13.88 -6.97 3.58
C VAL A 194 -14.61 -7.06 2.24
N PHE A 195 -13.96 -6.60 1.17
CA PHE A 195 -14.50 -6.55 -0.17
C PHE A 195 -13.74 -7.49 -1.10
N SER A 196 -14.43 -8.15 -2.02
CA SER A 196 -13.82 -8.62 -3.27
C SER A 196 -13.64 -7.42 -4.20
N TRP A 197 -12.66 -7.48 -5.09
CA TRP A 197 -12.54 -6.50 -6.18
C TRP A 197 -13.86 -6.37 -6.96
N ALA A 198 -14.61 -7.45 -7.15
CA ALA A 198 -15.91 -7.42 -7.82
C ALA A 198 -17.01 -6.68 -7.05
N ASP A 199 -16.87 -6.51 -5.73
CA ASP A 199 -17.84 -5.81 -4.87
C ASP A 199 -17.69 -4.29 -5.00
N LEU A 200 -16.53 -3.80 -5.46
CA LEU A 200 -16.27 -2.38 -5.66
C LEU A 200 -16.95 -1.88 -6.93
N ASP A 201 -17.53 -0.68 -6.88
CA ASP A 201 -18.10 -0.06 -8.07
C ASP A 201 -17.02 0.20 -9.15
N PRO A 202 -17.37 0.26 -10.44
CA PRO A 202 -16.40 0.43 -11.52
C PRO A 202 -15.52 1.68 -11.38
N THR A 203 -16.05 2.78 -10.87
CA THR A 203 -15.30 4.04 -10.72
C THR A 203 -14.26 3.91 -9.63
N ARG A 204 -14.62 3.33 -8.48
CA ARG A 204 -13.69 3.06 -7.39
C ARG A 204 -12.59 2.08 -7.79
N ARG A 205 -12.92 1.02 -8.53
CA ARG A 205 -11.91 0.10 -9.09
C ARG A 205 -10.91 0.80 -9.98
N GLN A 206 -11.40 1.60 -10.93
CA GLN A 206 -10.54 2.35 -11.84
C GLN A 206 -9.61 3.29 -11.06
N ARG A 207 -10.15 4.00 -10.07
CA ARG A 207 -9.38 4.90 -9.22
C ARG A 207 -8.30 4.15 -8.44
N TYR A 208 -8.66 3.06 -7.76
CA TYR A 208 -7.73 2.26 -6.98
C TYR A 208 -6.63 1.66 -7.86
N ALA A 209 -6.99 1.08 -9.01
CA ALA A 209 -6.03 0.57 -9.98
C ALA A 209 -5.04 1.67 -10.40
N GLY A 210 -5.53 2.86 -10.74
CA GLY A 210 -4.68 3.99 -11.15
C GLY A 210 -3.62 4.47 -10.14
N PHE A 211 -3.68 4.03 -8.87
CA PHE A 211 -2.63 4.28 -7.88
C PHE A 211 -1.59 3.15 -7.75
N PHE A 212 -1.87 1.97 -8.31
CA PHE A 212 -0.92 0.87 -8.46
C PHE A 212 -0.29 0.83 -9.86
N GLU A 213 -0.91 1.48 -10.83
CA GLU A 213 -0.40 1.64 -12.19
C GLU A 213 0.62 2.80 -12.24
N ALA A 214 1.89 2.50 -11.92
CA ALA A 214 2.97 3.47 -12.10
C ALA A 214 3.27 3.68 -13.59
N GLY A 215 3.32 4.95 -14.02
CA GLY A 215 3.59 5.33 -15.40
C GLY A 215 4.95 4.80 -15.87
N ASP A 216 4.91 4.02 -16.96
CA ASP A 216 6.01 3.53 -17.81
C ASP A 216 6.56 2.11 -17.56
N ALA A 217 6.04 1.31 -16.62
CA ALA A 217 6.38 -0.12 -16.48
C ALA A 217 5.15 -1.01 -16.23
N ASP A 218 5.29 -2.33 -16.49
CA ASP A 218 4.23 -3.35 -16.47
C ASP A 218 3.14 -3.08 -15.43
N THR A 219 1.99 -2.66 -15.94
CA THR A 219 0.82 -2.21 -15.21
C THR A 219 0.32 -3.33 -14.30
N LEU A 220 0.26 -3.11 -12.97
CA LEU A 220 -0.39 -4.07 -12.06
C LEU A 220 -1.90 -4.03 -12.28
N SER A 221 -2.35 -4.78 -13.29
CA SER A 221 -3.76 -4.93 -13.64
C SER A 221 -4.46 -5.76 -12.57
N LEU A 222 -5.30 -5.10 -11.76
CA LEU A 222 -6.05 -5.74 -10.68
C LEU A 222 -7.36 -6.34 -11.21
N LEU A 223 -7.53 -7.65 -10.97
CA LEU A 223 -8.69 -8.44 -11.34
C LEU A 223 -9.39 -9.02 -10.12
N ALA A 224 -10.65 -9.41 -10.34
CA ALA A 224 -11.41 -10.18 -9.35
C ALA A 224 -10.83 -11.59 -9.19
N PRO A 225 -10.60 -12.05 -7.95
CA PRO A 225 -10.28 -13.45 -7.69
C PRO A 225 -11.48 -14.36 -7.95
N PRO A 226 -11.27 -15.68 -8.09
CA PRO A 226 -12.35 -16.66 -8.07
C PRO A 226 -13.21 -16.55 -6.79
N VAL A 227 -14.51 -16.82 -6.89
CA VAL A 227 -15.46 -16.66 -5.76
C VAL A 227 -15.10 -17.59 -4.61
N GLU A 228 -14.67 -18.81 -4.91
CA GLU A 228 -14.23 -19.80 -3.93
C GLU A 228 -13.03 -19.33 -3.10
N ASP A 229 -12.11 -18.60 -3.73
CA ASP A 229 -10.94 -18.03 -3.07
C ASP A 229 -11.31 -16.85 -2.17
N VAL A 230 -12.26 -16.03 -2.61
CA VAL A 230 -12.83 -14.92 -1.84
C VAL A 230 -13.51 -15.44 -0.56
N GLU A 231 -14.41 -16.41 -0.67
CA GLU A 231 -15.14 -16.95 0.48
C GLU A 231 -14.23 -17.64 1.48
N ARG A 232 -13.24 -18.42 0.99
CA ARG A 232 -12.21 -19.00 1.84
C ARG A 232 -11.43 -17.91 2.58
N MET A 233 -10.91 -16.92 1.85
CA MET A 233 -10.09 -15.87 2.45
C MET A 233 -10.86 -15.03 3.48
N ARG A 234 -12.15 -14.78 3.28
CA ARG A 234 -13.02 -14.13 4.30
C ARG A 234 -13.01 -14.91 5.61
N GLY A 235 -13.19 -16.22 5.56
CA GLY A 235 -13.12 -17.08 6.76
C GLY A 235 -11.75 -17.07 7.43
N GLU A 236 -10.67 -17.04 6.64
CA GLU A 236 -9.30 -16.95 7.17
C GLU A 236 -8.99 -15.58 7.79
N ILE A 237 -9.50 -14.48 7.22
CA ILE A 237 -9.40 -13.12 7.79
C ILE A 237 -10.12 -13.07 9.14
N ASP A 238 -11.35 -13.56 9.22
CA ASP A 238 -12.11 -13.60 10.47
C ASP A 238 -11.38 -14.42 11.54
N THR A 239 -10.85 -15.59 11.17
CA THR A 239 -10.08 -16.46 12.07
C THR A 239 -8.81 -15.76 12.56
N ALA A 240 -8.07 -15.10 11.67
CA ALA A 240 -6.85 -14.36 12.00
C ALA A 240 -7.15 -13.19 12.97
N LEU A 241 -8.16 -12.38 12.68
CA LEU A 241 -8.55 -11.25 13.53
C LEU A 241 -9.06 -11.71 14.90
N GLN A 242 -9.90 -12.76 14.95
CA GLN A 242 -10.35 -13.33 16.24
C GLN A 242 -9.19 -13.87 17.07
N ARG A 243 -8.19 -14.50 16.43
CA ARG A 243 -6.97 -14.97 17.09
C ARG A 243 -6.18 -13.80 17.68
N LEU A 244 -6.02 -12.70 16.94
CA LEU A 244 -5.40 -11.49 17.45
C LEU A 244 -6.20 -10.87 18.60
N ASP A 245 -7.51 -10.75 18.48
CA ASP A 245 -8.35 -10.19 19.56
C ASP A 245 -8.23 -11.01 20.85
N ARG A 246 -8.15 -12.33 20.74
CA ARG A 246 -8.03 -13.23 21.89
C ARG A 246 -6.64 -13.20 22.53
N HIS A 247 -5.59 -13.23 21.73
CA HIS A 247 -4.23 -13.48 22.21
C HIS A 247 -3.34 -12.25 22.21
N LEU A 248 -3.60 -11.25 21.36
CA LEU A 248 -2.85 -10.00 21.21
C LEU A 248 -3.81 -8.81 21.00
N PRO A 249 -4.71 -8.53 21.96
CA PRO A 249 -5.82 -7.58 21.77
C PRO A 249 -5.36 -6.17 21.39
N ALA A 250 -4.21 -5.72 21.87
CA ALA A 250 -3.63 -4.44 21.47
C ALA A 250 -3.25 -4.43 19.98
N PHE A 251 -2.71 -5.52 19.43
CA PHE A 251 -2.40 -5.62 18.01
C PHE A 251 -3.68 -5.67 17.17
N GLY A 252 -4.66 -6.50 17.57
CA GLY A 252 -5.96 -6.56 16.89
C GLY A 252 -6.67 -5.20 16.84
N ALA A 253 -6.66 -4.46 17.96
CA ALA A 253 -7.23 -3.12 18.03
C ALA A 253 -6.45 -2.10 17.17
N GLU A 254 -5.13 -2.18 17.12
CA GLU A 254 -4.31 -1.31 16.27
C GLU A 254 -4.60 -1.53 14.78
N ILE A 255 -4.67 -2.78 14.32
CA ILE A 255 -5.06 -3.11 12.94
C ILE A 255 -6.42 -2.50 12.60
N ARG A 256 -7.42 -2.62 13.48
CA ARG A 256 -8.77 -2.08 13.25
C ARG A 256 -8.79 -0.55 13.14
N VAL A 257 -7.83 0.12 13.78
CA VAL A 257 -7.66 1.57 13.71
C VAL A 257 -6.96 2.00 12.42
N LEU A 258 -5.90 1.29 12.04
CA LEU A 258 -5.11 1.60 10.85
C LEU A 258 -5.83 1.20 9.57
N LEU A 259 -6.60 0.11 9.59
CA LEU A 259 -7.25 -0.47 8.42
C LEU A 259 -8.76 -0.30 8.51
N SER A 260 -9.31 0.38 7.53
CA SER A 260 -10.75 0.46 7.28
C SER A 260 -11.26 -0.57 6.31
N GLU A 261 -10.44 -0.97 5.33
CA GLU A 261 -10.85 -1.86 4.25
C GLU A 261 -9.78 -2.90 3.94
N ILE A 262 -10.22 -4.11 3.64
CA ILE A 262 -9.42 -5.19 3.06
C ILE A 262 -10.06 -5.55 1.72
N VAL A 263 -9.33 -5.35 0.64
CA VAL A 263 -9.79 -5.60 -0.73
C VAL A 263 -9.07 -6.83 -1.30
N MET A 264 -9.83 -7.87 -1.62
CA MET A 264 -9.29 -9.07 -2.24
C MET A 264 -9.24 -8.91 -3.76
N CYS A 265 -8.03 -8.91 -4.31
CA CYS A 265 -7.78 -8.78 -5.74
C CYS A 265 -6.62 -9.68 -6.16
N ARG A 266 -6.49 -9.94 -7.45
CA ARG A 266 -5.34 -10.66 -8.02
C ARG A 266 -4.76 -9.86 -9.17
N GLY A 267 -3.49 -10.07 -9.49
CA GLY A 267 -2.94 -9.55 -10.74
C GLY A 267 -3.45 -10.34 -11.96
N GLU A 268 -3.33 -9.74 -13.14
CA GLU A 268 -3.77 -10.31 -14.42
C GLU A 268 -3.00 -11.57 -14.79
N GLU A 269 -1.67 -11.56 -14.65
CA GLU A 269 -0.87 -12.75 -14.86
C GLU A 269 -0.97 -13.68 -13.65
N ARG A 270 -1.16 -14.98 -13.89
CA ARG A 270 -1.30 -16.00 -12.82
C ARG A 270 -0.07 -16.06 -11.89
N GLU A 271 1.08 -15.57 -12.37
CA GLU A 271 2.36 -15.46 -11.64
C GLU A 271 2.68 -14.02 -11.17
N SER A 272 1.84 -13.01 -11.43
CA SER A 272 2.00 -11.66 -10.88
C SER A 272 1.67 -11.66 -9.38
N SER A 273 2.63 -11.98 -8.51
CA SER A 273 3.83 -11.24 -8.05
C SER A 273 3.59 -10.29 -6.88
N PHE A 274 2.37 -10.27 -6.32
CA PHE A 274 2.17 -9.67 -4.99
C PHE A 274 1.31 -10.56 -4.10
N ALA A 275 1.66 -10.57 -2.82
CA ALA A 275 0.87 -11.19 -1.76
C ALA A 275 -0.09 -10.16 -1.19
N GLY A 276 0.43 -9.04 -0.70
CA GLY A 276 -0.31 -7.89 -0.19
C GLY A 276 0.25 -6.60 -0.77
N ALA A 277 -0.56 -5.55 -0.72
CA ALA A 277 -0.15 -4.20 -1.07
C ALA A 277 -0.92 -3.17 -0.27
N SER A 278 -0.24 -2.08 0.07
CA SER A 278 -0.79 -0.90 0.73
C SER A 278 -0.07 0.34 0.25
N THR A 279 -0.77 1.47 0.22
CA THR A 279 -0.22 2.75 -0.23
C THR A 279 -0.85 3.90 0.53
N PHE A 280 -0.08 4.96 0.77
CA PHE A 280 -0.58 6.17 1.41
C PHE A 280 -1.68 6.85 0.58
N TYR A 281 -1.69 6.67 -0.74
CA TYR A 281 -2.71 7.24 -1.63
C TYR A 281 -4.12 6.71 -1.38
N ILE A 282 -4.23 5.53 -0.76
CA ILE A 282 -5.49 4.87 -0.41
C ILE A 282 -5.42 4.53 1.08
N TRP A 283 -5.18 5.55 1.91
CA TRP A 283 -5.02 5.40 3.36
C TRP A 283 -6.19 4.64 3.99
N GLY A 284 -5.86 3.62 4.78
CA GLY A 284 -6.84 2.75 5.44
C GLY A 284 -7.29 1.54 4.60
N ALA A 285 -6.84 1.38 3.36
CA ALA A 285 -7.08 0.17 2.57
C ALA A 285 -5.82 -0.70 2.44
N VAL A 286 -6.02 -2.02 2.48
CA VAL A 286 -5.01 -3.00 2.08
C VAL A 286 -5.59 -3.90 1.00
N PHE A 287 -4.74 -4.31 0.08
CA PHE A 287 -5.07 -5.17 -1.04
C PHE A 287 -4.38 -6.51 -0.82
N MET A 288 -5.12 -7.60 -0.88
CA MET A 288 -4.58 -8.93 -0.58
C MET A 288 -4.97 -9.93 -1.65
N ASN A 289 -3.99 -10.69 -2.13
CA ASN A 289 -4.19 -11.75 -3.11
C ASN A 289 -4.55 -13.07 -2.42
N PRO A 290 -5.78 -13.58 -2.56
CA PRO A 290 -6.19 -14.81 -1.89
C PRO A 290 -5.30 -16.02 -2.19
N ALA A 291 -4.71 -16.09 -3.38
CA ALA A 291 -3.84 -17.18 -3.78
C ALA A 291 -2.52 -17.23 -2.99
N ALA A 292 -2.07 -16.09 -2.43
CA ALA A 292 -0.85 -16.00 -1.62
C ALA A 292 -1.08 -16.38 -0.15
N TYR A 293 -2.33 -16.53 0.28
CA TYR A 293 -2.69 -16.78 1.68
C TYR A 293 -3.53 -18.05 1.81
N PRO A 294 -2.89 -19.24 1.86
CA PRO A 294 -3.61 -20.51 1.88
C PRO A 294 -4.36 -20.79 3.19
N ASP A 295 -3.99 -20.15 4.30
CA ASP A 295 -4.57 -20.37 5.64
C ASP A 295 -4.52 -19.12 6.55
N SER A 296 -5.15 -19.20 7.72
CA SER A 296 -5.25 -18.09 8.69
C SER A 296 -3.90 -17.62 9.23
N LEU A 297 -2.88 -18.47 9.29
CA LEU A 297 -1.54 -18.05 9.71
C LEU A 297 -0.90 -17.18 8.63
N ALA A 298 -1.04 -17.56 7.36
CA ALA A 298 -0.60 -16.75 6.23
C ALA A 298 -1.38 -15.41 6.16
N VAL A 299 -2.70 -15.43 6.35
CA VAL A 299 -3.51 -14.19 6.41
C VAL A 299 -3.07 -13.30 7.57
N LEU A 300 -2.84 -13.87 8.75
CA LEU A 300 -2.33 -13.11 9.91
C LEU A 300 -0.99 -12.46 9.60
N GLN A 301 -0.08 -13.18 8.94
CA GLN A 301 1.20 -12.62 8.47
C GLN A 301 0.97 -11.44 7.53
N GLY A 302 0.09 -11.59 6.53
CA GLY A 302 -0.25 -10.51 5.60
C GLY A 302 -0.81 -9.28 6.32
N LEU A 303 -1.75 -9.47 7.25
CA LEU A 303 -2.32 -8.37 8.05
C LEU A 303 -1.28 -7.65 8.90
N VAL A 304 -0.34 -8.38 9.52
CA VAL A 304 0.76 -7.77 10.30
C VAL A 304 1.69 -6.95 9.40
N ILE A 305 2.02 -7.47 8.21
CA ILE A 305 2.87 -6.79 7.24
C ILE A 305 2.20 -5.49 6.76
N GLU A 306 0.98 -5.61 6.22
CA GLU A 306 0.30 -4.46 5.60
C GLU A 306 -0.14 -3.40 6.62
N SER A 307 -0.57 -3.81 7.82
CA SER A 307 -0.85 -2.83 8.89
C SER A 307 0.41 -2.13 9.38
N THR A 308 1.58 -2.81 9.36
CA THR A 308 2.85 -2.16 9.67
C THR A 308 3.25 -1.16 8.59
N HIS A 309 3.01 -1.48 7.31
CA HIS A 309 3.19 -0.51 6.23
C HIS A 309 2.26 0.70 6.39
N ALA A 310 0.97 0.48 6.70
CA ALA A 310 0.05 1.57 7.02
C ALA A 310 0.55 2.44 8.17
N LEU A 311 1.03 1.83 9.27
CA LEU A 311 1.63 2.58 10.38
C LEU A 311 2.82 3.44 9.91
N LEU A 312 3.74 2.85 9.13
CA LEU A 312 4.93 3.55 8.63
C LEU A 312 4.55 4.70 7.69
N TYR A 313 3.62 4.50 6.76
CA TYR A 313 3.13 5.57 5.90
C TYR A 313 2.48 6.69 6.70
N GLY A 314 1.77 6.37 7.78
CA GLY A 314 1.19 7.38 8.65
C GLY A 314 2.26 8.18 9.38
N LEU A 315 3.26 7.50 9.95
CA LEU A 315 4.36 8.13 10.67
C LEU A 315 5.25 9.02 9.79
N SER A 316 5.44 8.63 8.52
CA SER A 316 6.17 9.44 7.54
C SER A 316 5.29 10.45 6.80
N GLU A 317 3.98 10.45 7.05
CA GLU A 317 2.97 11.22 6.32
C GLU A 317 3.04 10.99 4.79
N GLY A 318 3.37 9.76 4.38
CA GLY A 318 3.62 9.37 3.00
C GLY A 318 4.97 9.83 2.43
N GLY A 319 5.81 10.48 3.24
CA GLY A 319 7.18 10.86 2.89
C GLY A 319 8.23 9.80 3.25
N SER A 320 9.50 10.20 3.21
CA SER A 320 10.62 9.32 3.59
C SER A 320 11.02 9.49 5.06
N PHE A 321 11.53 8.41 5.65
CA PHE A 321 12.17 8.43 6.97
C PHE A 321 13.59 9.01 6.94
N LEU A 322 14.12 9.39 5.77
CA LEU A 322 15.44 9.98 5.60
C LEU A 322 15.37 11.51 5.71
N ARG A 323 16.32 12.10 6.45
CA ARG A 323 16.37 13.54 6.74
C ARG A 323 16.49 14.40 5.49
N ASP A 324 17.28 13.95 4.51
CA ASP A 324 17.55 14.68 3.27
C ASP A 324 16.41 14.56 2.23
N GLN A 325 15.46 13.66 2.51
CA GLN A 325 14.25 13.41 1.72
C GLN A 325 12.95 13.72 2.47
N ALA A 326 13.04 14.45 3.59
CA ALA A 326 11.88 15.04 4.26
C ALA A 326 10.97 15.71 3.22
N PRO A 327 9.62 15.61 3.36
CA PRO A 327 8.67 15.80 2.28
C PRO A 327 8.90 17.14 1.59
N LYS A 328 9.67 17.11 0.50
CA LYS A 328 9.66 18.18 -0.47
C LYS A 328 8.30 18.03 -1.12
N VAL A 329 7.48 19.07 -1.06
CA VAL A 329 6.19 19.21 -1.77
C VAL A 329 6.39 19.17 -3.31
N ALA A 330 7.45 18.53 -3.80
CA ALA A 330 7.93 18.61 -5.15
C ALA A 330 7.77 17.26 -5.86
N ARG A 331 6.67 17.21 -6.64
CA ARG A 331 6.37 16.31 -7.77
C ARG A 331 5.71 14.98 -7.40
N LEU A 332 4.40 15.04 -7.20
CA LEU A 332 3.48 13.89 -7.32
C LEU A 332 3.34 13.38 -8.78
N VAL A 333 3.93 14.07 -9.76
CA VAL A 333 3.76 13.81 -11.20
C VAL A 333 4.86 12.92 -11.80
N GLY A 334 5.85 12.51 -11.02
CA GLY A 334 6.83 11.54 -11.49
C GLY A 334 7.29 10.72 -10.30
N GLY A 335 6.80 9.49 -10.20
CA GLY A 335 7.21 8.54 -9.17
C GLY A 335 8.73 8.54 -9.10
N GLN A 336 9.28 9.17 -8.06
CA GLN A 336 10.66 8.92 -7.71
C GLN A 336 10.66 7.48 -7.23
N GLU A 337 11.51 6.64 -7.82
CA GLU A 337 11.77 5.32 -7.25
C GLU A 337 12.08 5.52 -5.75
N PRO A 338 11.49 4.71 -4.87
CA PRO A 338 11.78 4.80 -3.45
C PRO A 338 13.30 4.75 -3.25
N ASP A 339 13.82 5.56 -2.32
CA ASP A 339 15.24 5.44 -1.97
C ASP A 339 15.47 4.01 -1.44
N PRO A 340 16.45 3.24 -1.96
CA PRO A 340 16.71 1.88 -1.50
C PRO A 340 16.91 1.78 0.02
N VAL A 341 17.36 2.85 0.68
CA VAL A 341 17.50 2.91 2.12
C VAL A 341 16.15 2.99 2.83
N ASP A 342 15.17 3.71 2.27
CA ASP A 342 13.81 3.80 2.80
C ASP A 342 13.08 2.44 2.68
N GLU A 343 13.25 1.74 1.55
CA GLU A 343 12.76 0.37 1.38
C GLU A 343 13.40 -0.59 2.39
N THR A 344 14.73 -0.49 2.57
CA THR A 344 15.45 -1.28 3.56
C THR A 344 14.95 -0.98 4.98
N PHE A 345 14.57 0.26 5.27
CA PHE A 345 14.04 0.68 6.56
C PHE A 345 12.68 0.04 6.81
N HIS A 346 11.78 0.12 5.82
CA HIS A 346 10.48 -0.53 5.85
C HIS A 346 10.63 -2.04 6.08
N ALA A 347 11.50 -2.71 5.30
CA ALA A 347 11.74 -4.14 5.43
C ALA A 347 12.27 -4.53 6.81
N ALA A 348 13.17 -3.73 7.40
CA ALA A 348 13.68 -3.96 8.75
C ALA A 348 12.52 -3.93 9.77
N VAL A 349 11.76 -2.83 9.80
CA VAL A 349 10.69 -2.63 10.79
C VAL A 349 9.58 -3.67 10.65
N VAL A 350 9.12 -3.95 9.42
CA VAL A 350 8.11 -4.96 9.14
C VAL A 350 8.57 -6.35 9.61
N SER A 351 9.80 -6.72 9.30
CA SER A 351 10.37 -8.01 9.70
C SER A 351 10.43 -8.14 11.23
N ALA A 352 10.84 -7.08 11.92
CA ALA A 352 10.90 -7.06 13.38
C ALA A 352 9.50 -7.18 14.03
N ARG A 353 8.50 -6.45 13.53
CA ARG A 353 7.12 -6.52 14.05
C ARG A 353 6.49 -7.88 13.77
N LEU A 354 6.73 -8.47 12.60
CA LEU A 354 6.28 -9.84 12.29
C LEU A 354 6.91 -10.87 13.21
N HIS A 355 8.23 -10.80 13.42
CA HIS A 355 8.94 -11.66 14.38
C HIS A 355 8.30 -11.58 15.77
N TYR A 356 8.10 -10.36 16.28
CA TYR A 356 7.49 -10.11 17.58
C TYR A 356 6.10 -10.76 17.70
N VAL A 357 5.21 -10.53 16.73
CA VAL A 357 3.85 -11.10 16.76
C VAL A 357 3.87 -12.62 16.76
N LEU A 358 4.66 -13.24 15.87
CA LEU A 358 4.76 -14.70 15.77
C LEU A 358 5.34 -15.33 17.04
N GLN A 359 6.33 -14.68 17.66
CA GLN A 359 6.89 -15.10 18.94
C GLN A 359 5.81 -15.04 20.03
N GLN A 360 5.09 -13.92 20.14
CA GLN A 360 4.04 -13.75 21.15
C GLN A 360 2.91 -14.77 20.99
N LEU A 361 2.48 -15.08 19.76
CA LEU A 361 1.47 -16.12 19.52
C LEU A 361 1.97 -17.51 19.92
N THR A 362 3.23 -17.82 19.63
CA THR A 362 3.87 -19.08 20.00
C THR A 362 3.96 -19.22 21.52
N ASP A 363 4.42 -18.19 22.23
CA ASP A 363 4.60 -18.19 23.68
C ASP A 363 3.26 -18.31 24.42
N ARG A 364 2.21 -17.68 23.88
CA ARG A 364 0.84 -17.76 24.41
C ARG A 364 0.12 -19.05 24.03
N ARG A 365 0.76 -19.96 23.29
CA ARG A 365 0.18 -21.21 22.78
C ARG A 365 -1.12 -20.96 22.01
N ALA A 366 -1.14 -19.88 21.21
CA ALA A 366 -2.29 -19.45 20.41
C ALA A 366 -2.43 -20.23 19.08
N LEU A 367 -1.49 -21.12 18.81
CA LEU A 367 -1.33 -21.86 17.56
C LEU A 367 -1.30 -23.36 17.86
N ASP A 368 -1.84 -24.17 16.95
CA ASP A 368 -1.74 -25.62 17.06
C ASP A 368 -0.30 -26.12 16.81
N GLY A 369 -0.05 -27.43 16.95
CA GLY A 369 1.32 -27.97 16.85
C GLY A 369 1.99 -27.72 15.49
N ALA A 370 1.24 -27.80 14.39
CA ALA A 370 1.78 -27.59 13.05
C ALA A 370 1.96 -26.09 12.74
N GLU A 371 0.96 -25.28 13.11
CA GLU A 371 1.03 -23.82 13.00
C GLU A 371 2.16 -23.24 13.86
N ALA A 372 2.34 -23.72 15.10
CA ALA A 372 3.40 -23.25 15.98
C ALA A 372 4.80 -23.56 15.43
N LEU A 373 4.98 -24.71 14.79
CA LEU A 373 6.24 -25.04 14.12
C LEU A 373 6.51 -24.08 12.95
N ARG A 374 5.51 -23.83 12.10
CA ARG A 374 5.61 -22.88 10.98
C ARG A 374 5.86 -21.46 11.48
N ALA A 375 5.15 -21.02 12.51
CA ALA A 375 5.33 -19.69 13.11
C ALA A 375 6.72 -19.48 13.69
N ARG A 376 7.34 -20.51 14.30
CA ARG A 376 8.74 -20.42 14.76
C ARG A 376 9.72 -20.28 13.59
N GLN A 377 9.51 -21.03 12.50
CA GLN A 377 10.35 -20.92 11.30
C GLN A 377 10.23 -19.54 10.66
N LEU A 378 9.01 -19.04 10.49
CA LEU A 378 8.73 -17.70 9.97
C LEU A 378 9.32 -16.63 10.89
N SER A 379 9.13 -16.74 12.21
CA SER A 379 9.68 -15.83 13.21
C SER A 379 11.21 -15.78 13.14
N ALA A 380 11.90 -16.92 13.02
CA ALA A 380 13.35 -16.97 12.86
C ALA A 380 13.80 -16.34 11.53
N HIS A 381 13.09 -16.60 10.43
CA HIS A 381 13.36 -15.98 9.15
C HIS A 381 13.22 -14.45 9.20
N SER A 382 12.13 -13.95 9.79
CA SER A 382 11.89 -12.51 9.98
C SER A 382 12.95 -11.85 10.87
N LEU A 383 13.44 -12.54 11.91
CA LEU A 383 14.54 -12.03 12.73
C LEU A 383 15.83 -11.88 11.92
N ASN A 384 16.20 -12.91 11.15
CA ASN A 384 17.37 -12.85 10.28
C ASN A 384 17.25 -11.71 9.26
N ARG A 385 16.06 -11.55 8.67
CA ARG A 385 15.80 -10.46 7.73
C ARG A 385 15.95 -9.08 8.38
N PHE A 386 15.43 -8.90 9.60
CA PHE A 386 15.68 -7.68 10.35
C PHE A 386 17.17 -7.43 10.56
N VAL A 387 17.95 -8.44 10.96
CA VAL A 387 19.39 -8.30 11.21
C VAL A 387 20.13 -7.85 9.93
N GLU A 388 19.81 -8.45 8.78
CA GLU A 388 20.36 -8.07 7.48
C GLU A 388 20.02 -6.62 7.11
N CYS A 389 18.74 -6.26 7.12
CA CYS A 389 18.28 -4.91 6.78
C CYS A 389 18.87 -3.88 7.74
N ASN A 390 18.85 -4.17 9.05
CA ASN A 390 19.38 -3.29 10.07
C ASN A 390 20.89 -3.02 9.91
N ALA A 391 21.66 -4.02 9.46
CA ALA A 391 23.07 -3.84 9.11
C ALA A 391 23.23 -2.96 7.86
N ALA A 392 22.35 -3.11 6.87
CA ALA A 392 22.38 -2.33 5.63
C ALA A 392 21.96 -0.86 5.80
N LEU A 393 21.16 -0.52 6.81
CA LEU A 393 20.73 0.86 7.08
C LEU A 393 21.88 1.82 7.43
N GLY A 394 22.97 1.29 7.99
CA GLY A 394 24.16 2.09 8.33
C GLY A 394 23.92 3.12 9.44
N ASP A 395 24.37 4.36 9.21
CA ASP A 395 24.38 5.45 10.19
C ASP A 395 22.98 6.02 10.47
N GLU A 396 22.59 6.05 11.75
CA GLU A 396 21.34 6.64 12.23
C GLU A 396 21.22 8.14 11.92
N SER A 397 22.34 8.86 11.74
CA SER A 397 22.34 10.31 11.48
C SER A 397 21.59 10.72 10.19
N ARG A 398 21.39 9.76 9.27
CA ARG A 398 20.68 9.93 8.01
C ARG A 398 19.16 9.98 8.16
N PHE A 399 18.62 9.52 9.27
CA PHE A 399 17.18 9.44 9.47
C PHE A 399 16.62 10.74 10.08
N ALA A 400 15.38 11.04 9.73
CA ALA A 400 14.56 12.03 10.44
C ALA A 400 14.28 11.53 11.87
N ASP A 401 13.90 12.46 12.76
CA ASP A 401 13.73 12.14 14.19
C ASP A 401 12.76 10.98 14.43
N VAL A 402 11.66 10.92 13.68
CA VAL A 402 10.68 9.81 13.74
C VAL A 402 11.29 8.48 13.27
N GLY A 403 12.12 8.49 12.22
CA GLY A 403 12.81 7.30 11.73
C GLY A 403 13.86 6.78 12.71
N CYS A 404 14.65 7.69 13.30
CA CYS A 404 15.59 7.37 14.36
C CYS A 404 14.89 6.71 15.55
N ALA A 405 13.83 7.34 16.06
CA ALA A 405 13.12 6.85 17.23
C ALA A 405 12.46 5.48 16.97
N MET A 406 11.89 5.26 15.77
CA MET A 406 11.29 3.97 15.40
C MET A 406 12.35 2.87 15.32
N LEU A 407 13.51 3.15 14.72
CA LEU A 407 14.59 2.18 14.59
C LEU A 407 15.21 1.83 15.95
N GLN A 408 15.42 2.82 16.81
CA GLN A 408 15.95 2.62 18.17
C GLN A 408 15.01 1.76 19.01
N GLU A 409 13.71 2.04 18.98
CA GLU A 409 12.73 1.23 19.70
C GLU A 409 12.68 -0.21 19.14
N THR A 410 12.68 -0.36 17.81
CA THR A 410 12.72 -1.67 17.15
C THR A 410 13.93 -2.50 17.62
N ARG A 411 15.13 -1.89 17.65
CA ARG A 411 16.37 -2.52 18.13
C ARG A 411 16.26 -2.93 19.60
N GLN A 412 15.76 -2.03 20.45
CA GLN A 412 15.62 -2.30 21.88
C GLN A 412 14.69 -3.49 22.15
N GLN A 413 13.57 -3.57 21.44
CA GLN A 413 12.59 -4.64 21.63
C GLN A 413 13.15 -6.01 21.22
N LEU A 414 13.89 -6.09 20.12
CA LEU A 414 14.50 -7.35 19.69
C LEU A 414 15.65 -7.81 20.59
N GLN A 415 16.40 -6.88 21.19
CA GLN A 415 17.40 -7.23 22.21
C GLN A 415 16.77 -7.84 23.46
N VAL A 416 15.65 -7.27 23.94
CA VAL A 416 14.91 -7.82 25.08
C VAL A 416 14.38 -9.23 24.76
N SER A 417 13.83 -9.45 23.56
CA SER A 417 13.36 -10.77 23.14
C SER A 417 14.48 -11.82 23.10
N SER A 418 15.66 -11.48 22.60
CA SER A 418 16.81 -12.40 22.56
C SER A 418 17.30 -12.77 23.97
N SER A 419 17.31 -11.82 24.90
CA SER A 419 17.74 -12.07 26.29
C SER A 419 16.79 -13.00 27.08
N ARG A 420 15.52 -13.09 26.68
CA ARG A 420 14.54 -14.01 27.30
C ARG A 420 14.60 -15.42 26.75
N ALA A 421 15.18 -15.60 25.56
CA ALA A 421 15.27 -16.89 24.89
C ALA A 421 16.56 -17.66 25.26
N ALA A 422 17.60 -16.95 25.71
CA ALA A 422 18.82 -17.51 26.29
C ALA A 422 18.62 -17.85 27.76
#